data_AF-A0A537FT84-F1
#
_entry.id   AF-A0A537FT84-F1
#
_cell.length_a   1.000
_cell.length_b   1.000
_cell.length_c   1.000
_cell.angle_alpha   90.00
_cell.angle_beta   90.00
_cell.angle_gamma   90.00
#
_symmetry.space_group_name_H-M   'P 1'
#
loop_
_entity.id
_entity.type
_entity.pdbx_description
1 polymer ?
#
loop_
_entity_poly.entity_id
_entity_poly.type
_entity_poly.pdbx_seq_one_letter_code
_entity_poly.pdbx_strand_id
1 'polypeptide(L)'
;MSVTMRQMLEAGVHFGHQTRYWNPKMAPYIFGHRNKIHIINLERTLAMYQEALRFARQLAANRGTLLFVGTKRQARDILREEAQRCAMPYVDHRWLGGMLTNFKTVKQSIKRLKEMEQMAQDGSLERISKKEALGLQRELAKLQRSLGGIKELGSLPDALFVIDVGYQKGAVAEANKLGVPVIGVVDTNHSPEGIDYVIPGNDDSSRAIRLYARGIADAVLEGRTQSLEEVVAASRDEFVEVEEGEGAE
;
A
#
# COMPACT_ATOMS: atom_id res chain seq x y z
N MET A 1 13.87 2.27 -10.94
CA MET A 1 14.55 3.56 -11.22
C MET A 1 14.71 4.35 -9.93
N SER A 2 15.90 4.87 -9.62
CA SER A 2 16.12 5.66 -8.40
C SER A 2 15.45 7.03 -8.52
N VAL A 3 14.52 7.35 -7.61
CA VAL A 3 13.92 8.68 -7.51
C VAL A 3 15.00 9.69 -7.11
N THR A 4 15.06 10.81 -7.82
CA THR A 4 16.00 11.90 -7.53
C THR A 4 15.31 13.02 -6.73
N MET A 5 16.10 13.81 -6.00
CA MET A 5 15.60 14.99 -5.28
C MET A 5 14.91 15.98 -6.23
N ARG A 6 15.42 16.12 -7.46
CA ARG A 6 14.80 16.95 -8.50
C ARG A 6 13.38 16.51 -8.82
N GLN A 7 13.15 15.21 -8.98
CA GLN A 7 11.81 14.66 -9.23
C GLN A 7 10.88 14.89 -8.04
N MET A 8 11.38 14.76 -6.79
CA MET A 8 10.60 15.09 -5.59
C MET A 8 10.22 16.58 -5.54
N LEU A 9 11.14 17.46 -5.93
CA LEU A 9 10.89 18.90 -6.01
C LEU A 9 9.81 19.20 -7.07
N GLU A 10 9.94 18.66 -8.28
CA GLU A 10 8.99 18.84 -9.39
C GLU A 10 7.60 18.26 -9.09
N ALA A 11 7.52 17.16 -8.32
CA ALA A 11 6.28 16.56 -7.86
C ALA A 11 5.60 17.33 -6.70
N GLY A 12 6.31 18.28 -6.08
CA GLY A 12 5.80 19.09 -4.98
C GLY A 12 5.82 18.39 -3.60
N VAL A 13 6.73 17.42 -3.40
CA VAL A 13 6.90 16.67 -2.14
C VAL A 13 7.24 17.56 -0.95
N HIS A 14 8.00 18.64 -1.21
CA HIS A 14 8.53 19.56 -0.20
C HIS A 14 7.49 20.49 0.41
N PHE A 15 6.29 20.61 -0.17
CA PHE A 15 5.25 21.47 0.39
C PHE A 15 4.53 20.75 1.53
N GLY A 16 4.51 21.37 2.71
CA GLY A 16 3.64 20.95 3.80
C GLY A 16 2.39 21.82 3.92
N HIS A 17 1.77 21.77 5.09
CA HIS A 17 0.60 22.55 5.47
C HIS A 17 0.96 23.96 5.99
N GLN A 18 -0.07 24.76 6.28
CA GLN A 18 0.09 26.07 6.89
C GLN A 18 0.70 25.97 8.29
N THR A 19 1.51 26.95 8.68
CA THR A 19 2.24 26.96 9.96
C THR A 19 1.37 26.86 11.21
N ARG A 20 0.08 27.20 11.12
CA ARG A 20 -0.88 27.07 12.24
C ARG A 20 -1.37 25.64 12.49
N TYR A 21 -1.22 24.73 11.53
CA TYR A 21 -1.72 23.35 11.62
C TYR A 21 -0.62 22.33 11.90
N TRP A 22 0.62 22.77 12.10
CA TRP A 22 1.75 21.87 12.22
C TRP A 22 1.76 21.10 13.54
N ASN A 23 2.35 19.92 13.50
CA ASN A 23 2.62 19.09 14.66
C ASN A 23 4.07 19.31 15.12
N PRO A 24 4.32 19.67 16.40
CA PRO A 24 5.68 19.88 16.91
C PRO A 24 6.63 18.70 16.73
N LYS A 25 6.11 17.46 16.70
CA LYS A 25 6.92 16.25 16.49
C LYS A 25 7.48 16.14 15.07
N MET A 26 6.94 16.93 14.12
CA MET A 26 7.49 17.05 12.77
C MET A 26 8.65 18.06 12.66
N ALA A 27 9.00 18.77 13.74
CA ALA A 27 10.10 19.75 13.73
C ALA A 27 11.41 19.21 13.11
N PRO A 28 11.86 17.96 13.37
CA PRO A 28 13.09 17.44 12.77
C PRO A 28 13.03 17.30 11.24
N TYR A 29 11.84 17.19 10.66
CA TYR A 29 11.66 16.97 9.22
C TYR A 29 11.36 18.25 8.44
N ILE A 30 11.07 19.35 9.15
CA ILE A 30 10.76 20.65 8.55
C ILE A 30 12.07 21.41 8.34
N PHE A 31 12.32 21.82 7.10
CA PHE A 31 13.45 22.68 6.74
C PHE A 31 13.22 24.14 7.15
N GLY A 32 11.99 24.61 6.99
CA GLY A 32 11.61 25.98 7.31
C GLY A 32 10.17 26.30 6.91
N HIS A 33 9.87 27.57 6.67
CA HIS A 33 8.58 27.99 6.14
C HIS A 33 8.74 29.18 5.20
N ARG A 34 7.85 29.29 4.20
CA ARG A 34 7.76 30.42 3.27
C ARG A 34 6.30 30.74 3.02
N ASN A 35 5.91 32.02 3.06
CA ASN A 35 4.52 32.44 2.85
C ASN A 35 3.51 31.69 3.75
N LYS A 36 3.88 31.44 5.01
CA LYS A 36 3.09 30.67 6.00
C LYS A 36 2.84 29.21 5.66
N ILE A 37 3.58 28.64 4.70
CA ILE A 37 3.58 27.21 4.37
C ILE A 37 4.89 26.58 4.83
N HIS A 38 4.83 25.45 5.53
CA HIS A 38 6.03 24.71 5.90
C HIS A 38 6.69 24.06 4.69
N ILE A 39 8.02 24.05 4.69
CA ILE A 39 8.85 23.36 3.69
C ILE A 39 9.49 22.17 4.37
N ILE A 40 9.25 20.98 3.82
CA ILE A 40 9.79 19.70 4.29
C ILE A 40 11.21 19.53 3.72
N ASN A 41 12.13 19.00 4.54
CA ASN A 41 13.51 18.76 4.13
C ASN A 41 13.63 17.54 3.20
N LEU A 42 13.85 17.79 1.90
CA LEU A 42 13.95 16.74 0.89
C LEU A 42 15.19 15.85 1.02
N GLU A 43 16.28 16.30 1.63
CA GLU A 43 17.45 15.45 1.88
C GLU A 43 17.07 14.31 2.83
N ARG A 44 16.35 14.66 3.91
CA ARG A 44 15.82 13.70 4.87
C ARG A 44 14.76 12.82 4.20
N THR A 45 13.82 13.42 3.48
CA THR A 45 12.79 12.67 2.74
C THR A 45 13.39 11.64 1.81
N LEU A 46 14.42 12.01 1.02
CA LEU A 46 15.03 11.11 0.05
C LEU A 46 15.67 9.90 0.74
N ALA A 47 16.44 10.13 1.80
CA ALA A 47 17.10 9.05 2.54
C ALA A 47 16.07 8.06 3.14
N MET A 48 15.04 8.59 3.80
CA MET A 48 14.01 7.77 4.45
C MET A 48 13.10 7.07 3.43
N TYR A 49 12.82 7.73 2.30
CA TYR A 49 12.09 7.11 1.20
C TYR A 49 12.87 5.95 0.58
N GLN A 50 14.18 6.09 0.40
CA GLN A 50 15.03 4.98 -0.07
C GLN A 50 15.03 3.81 0.91
N GLU A 51 15.00 4.07 2.21
CA GLU A 51 14.88 3.03 3.23
C GLU A 51 13.53 2.31 3.14
N ALA A 52 12.42 3.05 3.03
CA ALA A 52 11.10 2.48 2.81
C ALA A 52 11.02 1.62 1.54
N LEU A 53 11.64 2.07 0.44
CA LEU A 53 11.72 1.30 -0.81
C LEU A 53 12.51 0.00 -0.63
N ARG A 54 13.64 0.03 0.10
CA ARG A 54 14.41 -1.19 0.41
C ARG A 54 13.58 -2.18 1.22
N PHE A 55 12.88 -1.71 2.24
CA PHE A 55 12.00 -2.56 3.05
C PHE A 55 10.88 -3.17 2.21
N ALA A 56 10.18 -2.37 1.39
CA ALA A 56 9.13 -2.87 0.49
C ALA A 56 9.65 -3.92 -0.51
N ARG A 57 10.85 -3.71 -1.06
CA ARG A 57 11.52 -4.68 -1.95
C ARG A 57 11.81 -6.00 -1.23
N GLN A 58 12.41 -5.93 -0.04
CA GLN A 58 12.74 -7.13 0.74
C GLN A 58 11.48 -7.89 1.15
N LEU A 59 10.44 -7.18 1.58
CA LEU A 59 9.15 -7.77 1.93
C LEU A 59 8.57 -8.56 0.75
N ALA A 60 8.58 -7.96 -0.45
CA ALA A 60 8.07 -8.59 -1.65
C ALA A 60 8.93 -9.78 -2.11
N ALA A 61 10.25 -9.71 -1.96
CA ALA A 61 11.16 -10.83 -2.25
C ALA A 61 10.89 -12.04 -1.33
N ASN A 62 10.51 -11.76 -0.07
CA ASN A 62 10.09 -12.77 0.89
C ASN A 62 8.63 -13.25 0.70
N ARG A 63 8.00 -12.91 -0.43
CA ARG A 63 6.58 -13.20 -0.73
C ARG A 63 5.58 -12.59 0.26
N GLY A 64 6.00 -11.56 0.99
CA GLY A 64 5.14 -10.80 1.89
C GLY A 64 4.12 -9.94 1.15
N THR A 65 3.00 -9.68 1.80
CA THR A 65 1.90 -8.89 1.29
C THR A 65 1.92 -7.47 1.84
N LEU A 66 2.03 -6.48 0.97
CA LEU A 66 1.97 -5.06 1.30
C LEU A 66 0.56 -4.51 1.02
N LEU A 67 -0.13 -3.99 2.03
CA LEU A 67 -1.45 -3.38 1.88
C LEU A 67 -1.35 -1.87 1.61
N PHE A 68 -1.83 -1.42 0.45
CA PHE A 68 -1.86 0.00 0.09
C PHE A 68 -3.10 0.66 0.70
N VAL A 69 -2.95 1.73 1.46
CA VAL A 69 -4.05 2.41 2.15
C VAL A 69 -4.02 3.90 1.88
N GLY A 70 -5.11 4.43 1.32
CA GLY A 70 -5.28 5.87 1.19
C GLY A 70 -6.65 6.23 0.64
N THR A 71 -7.43 6.88 1.50
CA THR A 71 -8.85 7.16 1.26
C THR A 71 -9.13 8.62 0.89
N LYS A 72 -8.11 9.47 0.81
CA LYS A 72 -8.21 10.84 0.27
C LYS A 72 -8.58 10.80 -1.21
N ARG A 73 -9.39 11.76 -1.66
CA ARG A 73 -9.82 11.87 -3.07
C ARG A 73 -8.64 11.87 -4.05
N GLN A 74 -7.55 12.55 -3.69
CA GLN A 74 -6.33 12.65 -4.50
C GLN A 74 -5.54 11.35 -4.55
N ALA A 75 -5.71 10.45 -3.58
CA ALA A 75 -4.97 9.19 -3.47
C ALA A 75 -5.73 7.98 -4.03
N ARG A 76 -7.08 7.96 -3.99
CA ARG A 76 -7.89 6.75 -4.25
C ARG A 76 -7.53 6.05 -5.56
N ASP A 77 -7.61 6.80 -6.66
CA ASP A 77 -7.43 6.22 -7.99
C ASP A 77 -5.96 5.87 -8.25
N ILE A 78 -5.02 6.67 -7.73
CA ILE A 78 -3.58 6.44 -7.85
C ILE A 78 -3.17 5.17 -7.11
N LEU A 79 -3.61 5.01 -5.85
CA LEU A 79 -3.29 3.81 -5.08
C LEU A 79 -3.93 2.56 -5.66
N ARG A 80 -5.18 2.66 -6.14
CA ARG A 80 -5.84 1.54 -6.83
C ARG A 80 -5.02 1.10 -8.05
N GLU A 81 -4.66 2.05 -8.91
CA GLU A 81 -3.91 1.81 -10.14
C GLU A 81 -2.56 1.14 -9.84
N GLU A 82 -1.76 1.72 -8.94
CA GLU A 82 -0.42 1.22 -8.64
C GLU A 82 -0.43 -0.10 -7.86
N ALA A 83 -1.37 -0.29 -6.94
CA ALA A 83 -1.52 -1.55 -6.21
C ALA A 83 -1.98 -2.69 -7.12
N GLN A 84 -2.91 -2.42 -8.06
CA GLN A 84 -3.31 -3.40 -9.06
C GLN A 84 -2.14 -3.74 -9.99
N ARG A 85 -1.34 -2.74 -10.39
CA ARG A 85 -0.16 -2.94 -11.23
C ARG A 85 0.87 -3.90 -10.60
N CYS A 86 1.08 -3.80 -9.28
CA CYS A 86 1.96 -4.73 -8.56
C CYS A 86 1.25 -5.94 -7.93
N ALA A 87 -0.03 -6.16 -8.26
CA ALA A 87 -0.87 -7.23 -7.71
C ALA A 87 -0.76 -7.33 -6.18
N MET A 88 -0.94 -6.19 -5.52
CA MET A 88 -1.04 -6.05 -4.07
C MET A 88 -2.43 -5.56 -3.66
N PRO A 89 -2.90 -5.91 -2.46
CA PRO A 89 -4.19 -5.48 -1.97
C PRO A 89 -4.20 -3.97 -1.67
N TYR A 90 -5.38 -3.36 -1.71
CA TYR A 90 -5.54 -1.93 -1.44
C TYR A 90 -6.86 -1.56 -0.75
N VAL A 91 -6.86 -0.43 -0.06
CA VAL A 91 -8.04 0.25 0.50
C VAL A 91 -8.01 1.72 0.07
N ASP A 92 -8.90 2.07 -0.85
CA ASP A 92 -8.97 3.38 -1.51
C ASP A 92 -10.22 4.20 -1.12
N HIS A 93 -11.23 3.57 -0.53
CA HIS A 93 -12.49 4.24 -0.19
C HIS A 93 -12.65 4.59 1.29
N ARG A 94 -12.81 3.59 2.15
CA ARG A 94 -13.03 3.78 3.58
C ARG A 94 -12.40 2.63 4.35
N TRP A 95 -11.58 2.98 5.34
CA TRP A 95 -11.14 2.02 6.35
C TRP A 95 -12.32 1.69 7.27
N LEU A 96 -12.69 0.41 7.32
CA LEU A 96 -13.67 -0.09 8.29
C LEU A 96 -12.90 -0.46 9.56
N GLY A 97 -13.31 0.08 10.71
CA GLY A 97 -12.69 -0.29 11.98
C GLY A 97 -12.81 -1.80 12.21
N GLY A 98 -11.70 -2.42 12.62
CA GLY A 98 -11.60 -3.87 12.74
C GLY A 98 -11.12 -4.58 11.47
N MET A 99 -10.69 -3.85 10.44
CA MET A 99 -10.19 -4.42 9.19
C MET A 99 -9.02 -5.38 9.41
N LEU A 100 -8.12 -5.08 10.36
CA LEU A 100 -7.02 -5.95 10.73
C LEU A 100 -7.31 -6.66 12.05
N THR A 101 -7.77 -5.91 13.05
CA THR A 101 -7.94 -6.45 14.41
C THR A 101 -9.11 -7.44 14.54
N ASN A 102 -10.10 -7.37 13.65
CA ASN A 102 -11.21 -8.33 13.55
C ASN A 102 -11.29 -8.98 12.16
N PHE A 103 -10.15 -9.45 11.67
CA PHE A 103 -10.03 -10.01 10.33
C PHE A 103 -10.94 -11.23 10.08
N LYS A 104 -11.30 -12.00 11.12
CA LYS A 104 -12.24 -13.11 10.99
C LYS A 104 -13.62 -12.66 10.50
N THR A 105 -14.16 -11.55 11.00
CA THR A 105 -15.43 -11.00 10.54
C THR A 105 -15.31 -10.36 9.15
N VAL A 106 -14.17 -9.72 8.87
CA VAL A 106 -13.89 -9.16 7.54
C VAL A 106 -13.87 -10.26 6.48
N LYS A 107 -13.24 -11.41 6.76
CA LYS A 107 -13.26 -12.60 5.90
C LYS A 107 -14.67 -13.10 5.59
N GLN A 108 -15.58 -13.09 6.56
CA GLN A 108 -16.99 -13.46 6.32
C GLN A 108 -17.67 -12.48 5.37
N SER A 109 -17.37 -11.18 5.51
CA SER A 109 -17.91 -10.14 4.62
C SER A 109 -17.34 -10.24 3.21
N ILE A 110 -16.06 -10.61 3.06
CA ILE A 110 -15.43 -10.92 1.77
C ILE A 110 -16.07 -12.16 1.14
N LYS A 111 -16.34 -13.21 1.92
CA LYS A 111 -17.04 -14.41 1.43
C LYS A 111 -18.42 -14.04 0.87
N ARG A 112 -19.20 -13.24 1.63
CA ARG A 112 -20.50 -12.73 1.18
C ARG A 112 -20.38 -11.91 -0.10
N LEU A 113 -19.34 -11.06 -0.22
CA LEU A 113 -19.08 -10.32 -1.45
C LEU A 113 -18.88 -11.26 -2.65
N LYS A 114 -18.06 -12.31 -2.50
CA LYS A 114 -17.82 -13.31 -3.56
C LYS A 114 -19.10 -14.07 -3.95
N GLU A 115 -19.91 -14.46 -2.97
CA GLU A 115 -21.23 -15.09 -3.21
C GLU A 115 -22.17 -14.16 -4.00
N MET A 116 -22.23 -12.88 -3.65
CA MET A 116 -23.06 -11.89 -4.36
C MET A 116 -22.55 -11.59 -5.77
N GLU A 117 -21.23 -11.56 -5.99
CA GLU A 117 -20.65 -11.44 -7.33
C GLU A 117 -21.03 -12.65 -8.20
N GLN A 118 -20.98 -13.86 -7.65
CA GLN A 118 -21.36 -15.08 -8.35
C GLN A 118 -22.85 -15.08 -8.73
N MET A 119 -23.74 -14.72 -7.80
CA MET A 119 -25.18 -14.58 -8.07
C MET A 119 -25.52 -13.52 -9.13
N ALA A 120 -24.69 -12.48 -9.23
CA ALA A 120 -24.84 -11.47 -10.26
C ALA A 120 -24.38 -11.97 -11.64
N GLN A 121 -23.38 -12.84 -11.68
CA GLN A 121 -22.83 -13.42 -12.92
C GLN A 121 -23.69 -14.58 -13.47
N ASP A 122 -24.29 -15.40 -12.61
CA ASP A 122 -25.07 -16.57 -13.02
C ASP A 122 -26.54 -16.27 -13.39
N GLY A 123 -26.94 -15.00 -13.35
CA GLY A 123 -28.30 -14.55 -13.68
C GLY A 123 -29.33 -14.81 -12.59
N SER A 124 -28.94 -15.24 -11.39
CA SER A 124 -29.87 -15.48 -10.27
C SER A 124 -30.66 -14.23 -9.87
N LEU A 125 -30.10 -13.04 -10.09
CA LEU A 125 -30.79 -11.76 -9.85
C LEU A 125 -32.01 -11.53 -10.75
N GLU A 126 -32.10 -12.20 -11.90
CA GLU A 126 -33.24 -12.06 -12.83
C GLU A 126 -34.44 -12.91 -12.39
N ARG A 127 -34.22 -13.89 -11.50
CA ARG A 127 -35.24 -14.82 -11.00
C ARG A 127 -36.01 -14.28 -9.78
N ILE A 128 -35.62 -13.12 -9.27
CA ILE A 128 -36.22 -12.48 -8.10
C ILE A 128 -36.93 -11.18 -8.49
N SER A 129 -37.68 -10.58 -7.56
CA SER A 129 -38.41 -9.35 -7.85
C SER A 129 -37.43 -8.19 -8.15
N LYS A 130 -37.82 -7.27 -9.04
CA LYS A 130 -37.01 -6.09 -9.39
C LYS A 130 -36.57 -5.27 -8.16
N LYS A 131 -37.42 -5.22 -7.13
CA LYS A 131 -37.13 -4.52 -5.87
C LYS A 131 -36.00 -5.20 -5.09
N GLU A 132 -36.04 -6.53 -4.98
CA GLU A 132 -35.00 -7.31 -4.30
C GLU A 132 -33.69 -7.32 -5.09
N ALA A 133 -33.77 -7.48 -6.41
CA ALA A 133 -32.60 -7.38 -7.29
C ALA A 133 -31.88 -6.04 -7.14
N LEU A 134 -32.63 -4.92 -7.11
CA LEU A 134 -32.07 -3.60 -6.87
C LEU A 134 -31.44 -3.47 -5.48
N GLY A 135 -32.03 -4.10 -4.45
CA GLY A 135 -31.49 -4.16 -3.10
C GLY A 135 -30.12 -4.85 -3.07
N LEU A 136 -30.03 -6.05 -3.66
CA LEU A 136 -28.79 -6.83 -3.76
C LEU A 136 -27.72 -6.10 -4.58
N GLN A 137 -28.08 -5.47 -5.69
CA GLN A 137 -27.14 -4.68 -6.49
C GLN A 137 -26.55 -3.50 -5.70
N ARG A 138 -27.36 -2.80 -4.91
CA ARG A 138 -26.89 -1.70 -4.04
C ARG A 138 -25.96 -2.21 -2.94
N GLU A 139 -26.28 -3.35 -2.35
CA GLU A 139 -25.43 -3.99 -1.34
C GLU A 139 -24.11 -4.46 -1.95
N LEU A 140 -24.14 -5.12 -3.11
CA LEU A 140 -22.96 -5.55 -3.85
C LEU A 140 -22.06 -4.34 -4.17
N ALA A 141 -22.62 -3.27 -4.72
CA ALA A 141 -21.86 -2.05 -5.03
C ALA A 141 -21.27 -1.37 -3.78
N LYS A 142 -21.89 -1.53 -2.59
CA LYS A 142 -21.37 -1.00 -1.32
C LYS A 142 -20.23 -1.86 -0.80
N LEU A 143 -20.38 -3.19 -0.84
CA LEU A 143 -19.35 -4.14 -0.43
C LEU A 143 -18.15 -4.05 -1.37
N GLN A 144 -18.35 -3.99 -2.68
CA GLN A 144 -17.27 -3.87 -3.66
C GLN A 144 -16.43 -2.61 -3.47
N ARG A 145 -17.09 -1.48 -3.21
CA ARG A 145 -16.39 -0.22 -2.88
C ARG A 145 -15.56 -0.32 -1.59
N SER A 146 -15.96 -1.14 -0.63
CA SER A 146 -15.32 -1.16 0.69
C SER A 146 -14.27 -2.28 0.85
N LEU A 147 -14.50 -3.43 0.20
CA LEU A 147 -13.75 -4.66 0.37
C LEU A 147 -13.13 -5.19 -0.93
N GLY A 148 -13.48 -4.63 -2.09
CA GLY A 148 -13.03 -5.14 -3.39
C GLY A 148 -11.51 -5.17 -3.54
N GLY A 149 -10.80 -4.19 -2.98
CA GLY A 149 -9.33 -4.14 -3.03
C GLY A 149 -8.63 -5.12 -2.08
N ILE A 150 -9.35 -5.73 -1.13
CA ILE A 150 -8.82 -6.75 -0.20
C ILE A 150 -9.49 -8.11 -0.41
N LYS A 151 -10.24 -8.30 -1.49
CA LYS A 151 -11.05 -9.51 -1.70
C LYS A 151 -10.21 -10.80 -1.84
N GLU A 152 -8.97 -10.67 -2.32
CA GLU A 152 -8.02 -11.79 -2.46
C GLU A 152 -7.07 -11.94 -1.27
N LEU A 153 -7.29 -11.16 -0.20
CA LEU A 153 -6.45 -11.21 0.98
C LEU A 153 -6.77 -12.47 1.81
N GLY A 154 -5.87 -13.45 1.77
CA GLY A 154 -6.02 -14.73 2.49
C GLY A 154 -5.63 -14.67 3.97
N SER A 155 -4.69 -13.81 4.34
CA SER A 155 -4.13 -13.64 5.69
C SER A 155 -4.01 -12.15 6.03
N LEU A 156 -3.60 -11.81 7.25
CA LEU A 156 -3.22 -10.43 7.54
C LEU A 156 -2.07 -10.00 6.62
N PRO A 157 -2.01 -8.73 6.20
CA PRO A 157 -0.88 -8.21 5.45
C PRO A 157 0.36 -8.14 6.35
N ASP A 158 1.53 -8.30 5.76
CA ASP A 158 2.82 -8.27 6.46
C ASP A 158 3.33 -6.85 6.68
N ALA A 159 2.82 -5.88 5.91
CA ALA A 159 3.07 -4.45 6.13
C ALA A 159 1.96 -3.59 5.51
N LEU A 160 1.89 -2.32 5.94
CA LEU A 160 1.03 -1.31 5.34
C LEU A 160 1.85 -0.23 4.65
N PHE A 161 1.36 0.26 3.51
CA PHE A 161 1.79 1.52 2.92
C PHE A 161 0.64 2.53 2.97
N VAL A 162 0.82 3.61 3.74
CA VAL A 162 -0.25 4.55 4.11
C VAL A 162 0.03 5.94 3.55
N ILE A 163 -0.95 6.51 2.82
CA ILE A 163 -0.98 7.92 2.41
C ILE A 163 -1.87 8.71 3.37
N ASP A 164 -1.29 9.76 3.97
CA ASP A 164 -1.84 10.53 5.09
C ASP A 164 -2.16 9.65 6.32
N VAL A 165 -1.17 9.56 7.22
CA VAL A 165 -1.30 8.83 8.50
C VAL A 165 -2.36 9.38 9.42
N GLY A 166 -2.69 10.67 9.34
CA GLY A 166 -3.73 11.28 10.16
C GLY A 166 -5.13 10.95 9.68
N TYR A 167 -5.35 10.98 8.36
CA TYR A 167 -6.61 10.55 7.76
C TYR A 167 -6.83 9.04 7.96
N GLN A 168 -5.76 8.24 7.94
CA GLN A 168 -5.81 6.79 8.18
C GLN A 168 -5.44 6.38 9.62
N LYS A 169 -5.68 7.22 10.63
CA LYS A 169 -5.33 6.92 12.03
C LYS A 169 -5.86 5.57 12.53
N GLY A 170 -7.02 5.14 12.04
CA GLY A 170 -7.61 3.84 12.40
C GLY A 170 -6.78 2.67 11.87
N ALA A 171 -6.28 2.78 10.63
CA ALA A 171 -5.41 1.75 10.03
C ALA A 171 -4.09 1.66 10.77
N VAL A 172 -3.47 2.81 11.07
CA VAL A 172 -2.20 2.89 11.81
C VAL A 172 -2.36 2.31 13.23
N ALA A 173 -3.43 2.67 13.94
CA ALA A 173 -3.68 2.17 15.29
C ALA A 173 -3.89 0.64 15.32
N GLU A 174 -4.63 0.10 14.35
CA GLU A 174 -4.84 -1.34 14.23
C GLU A 174 -3.54 -2.09 13.87
N ALA A 175 -2.75 -1.55 12.93
CA ALA A 175 -1.46 -2.11 12.54
C ALA A 175 -0.50 -2.18 13.74
N ASN A 176 -0.34 -1.07 14.47
CA ASN A 176 0.51 -0.99 15.66
C ASN A 176 0.08 -1.98 16.75
N LYS A 177 -1.24 -2.16 16.95
CA LYS A 177 -1.75 -3.11 17.93
C LYS A 177 -1.39 -4.56 17.60
N LEU A 178 -1.26 -4.88 16.32
CA LEU A 178 -0.93 -6.22 15.84
C LEU A 178 0.56 -6.40 15.53
N GLY A 179 1.38 -5.36 15.69
CA GLY A 179 2.80 -5.37 15.33
C GLY A 179 3.05 -5.44 13.82
N VAL A 180 2.08 -5.01 13.00
CA VAL A 180 2.24 -4.94 11.55
C VAL A 180 2.97 -3.64 11.20
N PRO A 181 4.15 -3.68 10.56
CA PRO A 181 4.93 -2.50 10.26
C PRO A 181 4.24 -1.56 9.26
N VAL A 182 4.43 -0.26 9.46
CA VAL A 182 3.80 0.81 8.69
C VAL A 182 4.84 1.67 7.97
N ILE A 183 4.74 1.71 6.64
CA ILE A 183 5.36 2.72 5.80
C ILE A 183 4.34 3.86 5.62
N GLY A 184 4.65 5.06 6.10
CA GLY A 184 3.68 6.16 6.14
C GLY A 184 4.20 7.45 5.54
N VAL A 185 3.42 8.07 4.64
CA VAL A 185 3.66 9.45 4.22
C VAL A 185 3.10 10.39 5.28
N VAL A 186 3.97 11.22 5.86
CA VAL A 186 3.65 12.11 6.97
C VAL A 186 3.89 13.55 6.55
N ASP A 187 2.80 14.32 6.41
CA ASP A 187 2.86 15.77 6.26
C ASP A 187 3.03 16.42 7.64
N THR A 188 3.45 17.68 7.62
CA THR A 188 3.74 18.58 8.74
C THR A 188 2.65 18.71 9.80
N ASN A 189 1.39 18.38 9.51
CA ASN A 189 0.26 18.45 10.45
C ASN A 189 0.03 17.17 11.26
N HIS A 190 0.72 16.09 10.96
CA HIS A 190 0.52 14.80 11.62
C HIS A 190 1.75 14.32 12.40
N SER A 191 1.54 13.44 13.38
CA SER A 191 2.63 12.88 14.17
C SER A 191 3.33 11.77 13.37
N PRO A 192 4.67 11.70 13.39
CA PRO A 192 5.42 10.59 12.82
C PRO A 192 5.45 9.36 13.75
N GLU A 193 4.88 9.45 14.96
CA GLU A 193 4.89 8.35 15.92
C GLU A 193 4.02 7.17 15.50
N GLY A 194 4.49 5.96 15.82
CA GLY A 194 3.80 4.73 15.47
C GLY A 194 3.86 4.42 13.97
N ILE A 195 4.85 4.98 13.27
CA ILE A 195 5.18 4.69 11.88
C ILE A 195 6.64 4.20 11.85
N ASP A 196 6.85 2.99 11.36
CA ASP A 196 8.18 2.37 11.34
C ASP A 196 9.07 2.97 10.25
N TYR A 197 8.49 3.21 9.07
CA TYR A 197 9.18 3.82 7.93
C TYR A 197 8.49 5.13 7.54
N VAL A 198 8.92 6.22 8.17
CA VAL A 198 8.37 7.56 7.93
C VAL A 198 8.90 8.12 6.61
N ILE A 199 7.99 8.61 5.76
CA ILE A 199 8.32 9.38 4.55
C ILE A 199 7.80 10.80 4.77
N PRO A 200 8.63 11.75 5.21
CA PRO A 200 8.20 13.13 5.38
C PRO A 200 7.88 13.74 4.01
N GLY A 201 6.65 14.15 3.78
CA GLY A 201 6.28 14.68 2.46
C GLY A 201 4.82 15.08 2.32
N ASN A 202 4.54 15.80 1.24
CA ASN A 202 3.20 16.24 0.86
C ASN A 202 2.27 15.06 0.59
N ASP A 203 1.12 14.99 1.28
CA ASP A 203 0.10 13.96 1.12
C ASP A 203 -1.19 14.46 0.44
N ASP A 204 -1.20 15.70 -0.07
CA ASP A 204 -2.33 16.34 -0.76
C ASP A 204 -2.10 16.50 -2.27
N SER A 205 -0.83 16.58 -2.71
CA SER A 205 -0.47 16.67 -4.13
C SER A 205 -0.62 15.31 -4.82
N SER A 206 -1.48 15.22 -5.83
CA SER A 206 -1.62 14.01 -6.65
C SER A 206 -0.31 13.58 -7.31
N ARG A 207 0.55 14.54 -7.69
CA ARG A 207 1.87 14.26 -8.27
C ARG A 207 2.82 13.64 -7.23
N ALA A 208 2.81 14.16 -6.00
CA ALA A 208 3.62 13.60 -4.91
C ALA A 208 3.13 12.20 -4.52
N ILE A 209 1.82 12.03 -4.35
CA ILE A 209 1.21 10.72 -4.04
C ILE A 209 1.56 9.68 -5.12
N ARG A 210 1.47 10.06 -6.41
CA ARG A 210 1.85 9.17 -7.52
C ARG A 210 3.32 8.80 -7.48
N LEU A 211 4.22 9.74 -7.14
CA LEU A 211 5.64 9.44 -6.99
C LEU A 211 5.87 8.37 -5.91
N TYR A 212 5.26 8.52 -4.73
CA TYR A 212 5.43 7.53 -3.66
C TYR A 212 4.84 6.17 -4.04
N ALA A 213 3.57 6.16 -4.48
CA ALA A 213 2.83 4.94 -4.79
C ALA A 213 3.50 4.15 -5.92
N ARG A 214 3.91 4.84 -6.99
CA ARG A 214 4.61 4.22 -8.11
C ARG A 214 5.95 3.64 -7.68
N GLY A 215 6.75 4.39 -6.91
CA GLY A 215 8.05 3.88 -6.48
C GLY A 215 7.93 2.68 -5.53
N ILE A 216 6.94 2.67 -4.63
CA ILE A 216 6.66 1.50 -3.77
C ILE A 216 6.19 0.30 -4.63
N ALA A 217 5.30 0.51 -5.59
CA ALA A 217 4.87 -0.55 -6.51
C ALA A 217 6.02 -1.08 -7.37
N ASP A 218 6.92 -0.21 -7.85
CA ASP A 218 8.13 -0.60 -8.58
C ASP A 218 9.06 -1.43 -7.68
N ALA A 219 9.28 -1.03 -6.43
CA ALA A 219 10.09 -1.78 -5.48
C ALA A 219 9.50 -3.18 -5.18
N VAL A 220 8.17 -3.30 -5.09
CA VAL A 220 7.48 -4.58 -4.93
C VAL A 220 7.70 -5.48 -6.16
N LEU A 221 7.58 -4.94 -7.37
CA LEU A 221 7.82 -5.68 -8.61
C LEU A 221 9.27 -6.13 -8.76
N GLU A 222 10.22 -5.24 -8.44
CA GLU A 222 11.66 -5.56 -8.41
C GLU A 222 11.92 -6.71 -7.42
N GLY A 223 11.38 -6.64 -6.21
CA GLY A 223 11.57 -7.68 -5.18
C GLY A 223 11.00 -9.04 -5.59
N ARG A 224 9.82 -9.07 -6.22
CA ARG A 224 9.24 -10.32 -6.75
C ARG A 224 10.06 -10.92 -7.88
N THR A 225 10.62 -10.09 -8.75
CA THR A 225 11.48 -10.55 -9.86
C THR A 225 12.77 -11.17 -9.33
N GLN A 226 13.41 -10.52 -8.35
CA GLN A 226 14.60 -11.04 -7.70
C GLN A 226 14.35 -12.42 -7.05
N SER A 227 13.23 -12.58 -6.32
CA SER A 227 12.85 -13.87 -5.73
C SER A 227 12.71 -14.98 -6.78
N LEU A 228 12.17 -14.66 -7.96
CA LEU A 228 12.03 -15.62 -9.04
C LEU A 228 13.39 -16.02 -9.63
N GLU A 229 14.27 -15.05 -9.85
CA GLU A 229 15.62 -15.29 -10.35
C GLU A 229 16.44 -16.15 -9.38
N GLU A 230 16.37 -15.89 -8.08
CA GLU A 230 17.03 -16.69 -7.04
C GLU A 230 16.53 -18.14 -7.03
N VAL A 231 15.22 -18.36 -7.18
CA VAL A 231 14.64 -19.72 -7.27
C VAL A 231 15.09 -20.44 -8.55
N VAL A 232 15.13 -19.75 -9.68
CA VAL A 232 15.59 -20.33 -10.96
C VAL A 232 17.08 -20.65 -10.91
N ALA A 233 17.91 -19.80 -10.30
CA ALA A 233 19.33 -20.04 -10.11
C ALA A 233 19.58 -21.25 -9.20
N ALA A 234 18.90 -21.32 -8.05
CA ALA A 234 18.99 -22.47 -7.14
C ALA A 234 18.56 -23.79 -7.82
N SER A 235 17.53 -23.74 -8.68
CA SER A 235 17.09 -24.90 -9.45
C SER A 235 18.08 -25.31 -10.55
N ARG A 236 18.93 -24.41 -11.03
CA ARG A 236 19.97 -24.74 -12.05
C ARG A 236 21.20 -25.38 -11.41
N ASP A 237 21.59 -24.94 -10.21
CA ASP A 237 22.73 -25.51 -9.49
C ASP A 237 22.43 -26.92 -8.94
N GLU A 238 21.16 -27.29 -8.72
CA GLU A 238 20.75 -28.66 -8.37
C GLU A 238 20.84 -29.65 -9.55
N PHE A 239 20.96 -29.18 -10.79
CA PHE A 239 21.00 -30.01 -12.01
C PHE A 239 22.41 -30.16 -12.61
N VAL A 240 23.46 -30.14 -11.79
CA VAL A 240 24.80 -30.55 -12.26
C VAL A 240 24.83 -32.08 -12.35
N GLU A 241 24.62 -32.59 -13.56
CA GLU A 241 24.82 -34.00 -13.90
C GLU A 241 26.23 -34.45 -13.48
N VAL A 242 26.30 -35.54 -12.71
CA VAL A 242 27.54 -36.27 -12.44
C VAL A 242 27.97 -36.86 -13.78
N GLU A 243 29.02 -36.32 -14.40
CA GLU A 243 29.70 -37.03 -15.48
C GLU A 243 30.17 -38.38 -14.94
N GLU A 244 29.49 -39.46 -15.33
CA GLU A 244 29.99 -40.82 -15.16
C GLU A 244 31.31 -40.88 -15.94
N GLY A 245 32.41 -40.91 -15.19
CA GLY A 245 33.73 -41.17 -15.74
C GLY A 245 33.71 -42.54 -16.42
N GLU A 246 33.65 -42.53 -17.75
CA GLU A 246 33.85 -43.72 -18.57
C GLU A 246 35.20 -44.33 -18.22
N GLY A 247 35.15 -45.59 -17.76
CA GLY A 247 36.31 -46.41 -17.54
C GLY A 247 37.07 -46.63 -18.84
N ALA A 248 38.37 -46.36 -18.80
CA ALA A 248 39.30 -46.84 -19.81
C ALA A 248 39.91 -48.16 -19.32
N GLU A 249 39.47 -49.27 -19.93
CA GLU A 249 40.26 -50.50 -20.08
C GLU A 249 41.46 -50.28 -21.03
#